data_AF-A0AAW7YLQ3-F1
#
_entry.id   AF-A0AAW7YLQ3-F1
#
_cell.length_a   1.000
_cell.length_b   1.000
_cell.length_c   1.000
_cell.angle_alpha   90.00
_cell.angle_beta   90.00
_cell.angle_gamma   90.00
#
_symmetry.space_group_name_H-M   'P 1'
#
loop_
_entity.id
_entity.type
_entity.pdbx_description
1 polymer ?
#
loop_
_entity_poly.entity_id
_entity_poly.type
_entity_poly.pdbx_seq_one_letter_code
_entity_poly.pdbx_strand_id
1 'polypeptide(L)'
;MDTQMDQEVAKNKSSIWLKVAIATLVIATIGQVSAVFLPALTGNSPKASTLIGSILWPGLLFMSIWALKHKRKIIGFFIGAIIGFILDFSAGTLVAYKQAEVNAIDLAVANSNKGLPKMIDEETRMDLASIDQKSKDYSLSFTLVNLLVSEIDIGILNDNFEQSIKPSTCGIQQFQVFFSEGYKINYIYKDKNGKFISQYSITPKECIKQ
;
A
#
# COMPACT_ATOMS: atom_id res chain seq x y z
N MET A 1 -19.31 12.93 63.47
CA MET A 1 -19.14 13.91 62.38
C MET A 1 -17.96 13.52 61.49
N ASP A 2 -16.90 12.94 62.05
CA ASP A 2 -15.71 12.49 61.30
C ASP A 2 -16.00 11.41 60.23
N THR A 3 -16.91 10.47 60.50
CA THR A 3 -17.20 9.35 59.57
C THR A 3 -17.85 9.78 58.24
N GLN A 4 -18.54 10.93 58.19
CA GLN A 4 -19.14 11.42 56.94
C GLN A 4 -18.11 12.14 56.06
N MET A 5 -17.17 12.85 56.67
CA MET A 5 -16.11 13.56 55.95
C MET A 5 -15.14 12.59 55.27
N ASP A 6 -14.82 11.47 55.94
CA ASP A 6 -13.95 10.42 55.39
C ASP A 6 -14.57 9.69 54.19
N GLN A 7 -15.89 9.48 54.19
CA GLN A 7 -16.60 8.83 53.08
C GLN A 7 -16.65 9.71 51.81
N GLU A 8 -16.80 11.02 51.97
CA GLU A 8 -16.84 11.95 50.84
C GLU A 8 -15.47 12.13 50.19
N VAL A 9 -14.42 12.22 51.00
CA VAL A 9 -13.01 12.27 50.54
C VAL A 9 -12.63 10.99 49.80
N ALA A 10 -13.03 9.81 50.31
CA ALA A 10 -12.77 8.52 49.65
C ALA A 10 -13.48 8.41 48.28
N LYS A 11 -14.73 8.87 48.19
CA LYS A 11 -15.51 8.89 46.94
C LYS A 11 -14.90 9.83 45.90
N ASN A 12 -14.44 11.00 46.32
CA ASN A 12 -13.81 11.97 45.41
C ASN A 12 -12.45 11.47 44.89
N LYS A 13 -11.61 10.90 45.77
CA LYS A 13 -10.31 10.31 45.39
C LYS A 13 -10.47 9.16 44.39
N SER A 14 -11.47 8.30 44.57
CA SER A 14 -11.77 7.20 43.63
C SER A 14 -12.22 7.71 42.25
N SER A 15 -12.93 8.83 42.19
CA SER A 15 -13.38 9.45 40.92
C SER A 15 -12.22 10.01 40.11
N ILE A 16 -11.23 10.64 40.78
CA ILE A 16 -10.04 11.20 40.13
C ILE A 16 -9.17 10.09 39.51
N TRP A 17 -8.88 9.02 40.26
CA TRP A 17 -8.10 7.88 39.74
C TRP A 17 -8.77 7.20 38.55
N LEU A 18 -10.10 7.08 38.55
CA LEU A 18 -10.85 6.51 37.44
C LEU A 18 -10.79 7.39 36.18
N LYS A 19 -10.81 8.72 36.33
CA LYS A 19 -10.61 9.65 35.20
C LYS A 19 -9.20 9.54 34.61
N VAL A 20 -8.18 9.43 35.45
CA VAL A 20 -6.79 9.21 35.00
C VAL A 20 -6.67 7.89 34.26
N ALA A 21 -7.24 6.80 34.79
CA ALA A 21 -7.24 5.50 34.13
C ALA A 21 -7.93 5.54 32.76
N ILE A 22 -9.04 6.25 32.63
CA ILE A 22 -9.72 6.44 31.34
C ILE A 22 -8.83 7.21 30.37
N ALA A 23 -8.17 8.29 30.80
CA ALA A 23 -7.26 9.05 29.94
C ALA A 23 -6.12 8.16 29.40
N THR A 24 -5.53 7.32 30.26
CA THR A 24 -4.51 6.34 29.85
C THR A 24 -5.06 5.31 28.86
N LEU A 25 -6.28 4.80 29.09
CA LEU A 25 -6.93 3.84 28.19
C LEU A 25 -7.26 4.48 26.83
N VAL A 26 -7.66 5.75 26.79
CA VAL A 26 -7.86 6.47 25.52
C VAL A 26 -6.56 6.53 24.73
N ILE A 27 -5.45 6.93 25.36
CA ILE A 27 -4.13 6.98 24.70
C ILE A 27 -3.74 5.58 24.18
N ALA A 28 -3.93 4.54 25.00
CA ALA A 28 -3.64 3.17 24.60
C ALA A 28 -4.49 2.71 23.40
N THR A 29 -5.80 3.02 23.40
CA THR A 29 -6.69 2.69 22.28
C THR A 29 -6.29 3.41 21.00
N ILE A 30 -5.94 4.70 21.07
CA ILE A 30 -5.48 5.47 19.91
C ILE A 30 -4.19 4.86 19.36
N GLY A 31 -3.20 4.59 20.23
CA GLY A 31 -1.94 3.97 19.82
C GLY A 31 -2.15 2.60 19.16
N GLN A 32 -3.09 1.80 19.68
CA GLN A 32 -3.43 0.51 19.10
C GLN A 32 -4.09 0.65 17.72
N VAL A 33 -5.05 1.56 17.58
CA VAL A 33 -5.70 1.83 16.28
C VAL A 33 -4.66 2.29 15.26
N SER A 34 -3.73 3.17 15.65
CA SER A 34 -2.62 3.56 14.78
C SER A 34 -1.73 2.38 14.38
N ALA A 35 -1.43 1.46 15.31
CA ALA A 35 -0.62 0.28 15.03
C ALA A 35 -1.27 -0.71 14.04
N VAL A 36 -2.60 -0.70 13.94
CA VAL A 36 -3.36 -1.53 12.99
C VAL A 36 -3.51 -0.82 11.63
N PHE A 37 -3.89 0.45 11.65
CA PHE A 37 -4.21 1.18 10.41
C PHE A 37 -2.97 1.66 9.65
N LEU A 38 -1.88 2.05 10.31
CA LEU A 38 -0.68 2.51 9.60
C LEU A 38 -0.09 1.43 8.67
N PRO A 39 0.11 0.17 9.12
CA PRO A 39 0.51 -0.91 8.22
C PRO A 39 -0.52 -1.17 7.11
N ALA A 40 -1.82 -1.16 7.45
CA ALA A 40 -2.88 -1.45 6.49
C ALA A 40 -2.92 -0.44 5.33
N LEU A 41 -2.69 0.86 5.61
CA LEU A 41 -2.58 1.90 4.58
C LEU A 41 -1.39 1.68 3.63
N THR A 42 -0.34 0.99 4.10
CA THR A 42 0.82 0.62 3.27
C THR A 42 0.69 -0.75 2.61
N GLY A 43 -0.47 -1.42 2.73
CA GLY A 43 -0.70 -2.77 2.21
C GLY A 43 -0.04 -3.88 3.02
N ASN A 44 0.56 -3.56 4.17
CA ASN A 44 1.15 -4.56 5.05
C ASN A 44 0.10 -5.11 6.02
N SER A 45 0.11 -6.43 6.23
CA SER A 45 -0.79 -7.05 7.20
C SER A 45 -0.44 -6.60 8.63
N PRO A 46 -1.44 -6.26 9.46
CA PRO A 46 -1.22 -6.00 10.87
C PRO A 46 -0.69 -7.26 11.56
N LYS A 47 0.19 -7.09 12.55
CA LYS A 47 0.78 -8.23 13.30
C LYS A 47 -0.33 -8.94 14.08
N ALA A 48 -0.28 -10.27 14.18
CA ALA A 48 -1.28 -11.02 14.97
C ALA A 48 -1.40 -10.54 16.43
N SER A 49 -0.31 -10.01 17.01
CA SER A 49 -0.30 -9.41 18.35
C SER A 49 -1.20 -8.17 18.48
N THR A 50 -1.51 -7.47 17.38
CA THR A 50 -2.38 -6.29 17.44
C THR A 50 -3.86 -6.63 17.54
N LEU A 51 -4.26 -7.85 17.15
CA LEU A 51 -5.65 -8.31 17.21
C LEU A 51 -6.14 -8.41 18.67
N ILE A 52 -5.31 -8.94 19.56
CA ILE A 52 -5.66 -9.03 20.99
C ILE A 52 -5.79 -7.62 21.57
N GLY A 53 -4.85 -6.72 21.23
CA GLY A 53 -4.87 -5.34 21.72
C GLY A 53 -6.07 -4.54 21.20
N SER A 54 -6.47 -4.72 19.92
CA SER A 54 -7.59 -4.00 19.32
C SER A 54 -8.92 -4.38 19.96
N ILE A 55 -9.05 -5.58 20.52
CA ILE A 55 -10.22 -6.01 21.30
C ILE A 55 -10.11 -5.57 22.77
N LEU A 56 -8.94 -5.79 23.38
CA LEU A 56 -8.72 -5.59 24.82
C LEU A 56 -8.84 -4.12 25.23
N TRP A 57 -8.14 -3.21 24.54
CA TRP A 57 -8.06 -1.80 24.96
C TRP A 57 -9.41 -1.07 24.86
N PRO A 58 -10.17 -1.17 23.75
CA PRO A 58 -11.51 -0.59 23.69
C PRO A 58 -12.47 -1.26 24.68
N GLY A 59 -12.35 -2.57 24.88
CA GLY A 59 -13.12 -3.28 25.90
C GLY A 59 -12.89 -2.68 27.29
N LEU A 60 -11.64 -2.51 27.71
CA LEU A 60 -11.29 -1.93 29.02
C LEU A 60 -11.71 -0.46 29.13
N LEU A 61 -11.58 0.32 28.06
CA LEU A 61 -12.03 1.71 28.00
C LEU A 61 -13.54 1.82 28.25
N PHE A 62 -14.34 1.05 27.50
CA PHE A 62 -15.79 1.07 27.64
C PHE A 62 -16.24 0.48 28.99
N MET A 63 -15.55 -0.53 29.52
CA MET A 63 -15.77 -1.03 30.87
C MET A 63 -15.61 0.08 31.91
N SER A 64 -14.56 0.89 31.80
CA SER A 64 -14.24 2.00 32.71
C SER A 64 -15.25 3.13 32.61
N ILE A 65 -15.69 3.48 31.40
CA ILE A 65 -16.76 4.47 31.18
C ILE A 65 -18.10 3.98 31.76
N TRP A 66 -18.42 2.69 31.61
CA TRP A 66 -19.64 2.13 32.20
C TRP A 66 -19.60 2.10 33.72
N ALA A 67 -18.41 1.88 34.30
CA ALA A 67 -18.21 1.95 35.74
C ALA A 67 -18.50 3.37 36.29
N LEU A 68 -18.11 4.43 35.57
CA LEU A 68 -18.47 5.82 35.92
C LEU A 68 -19.99 6.06 35.90
N LYS A 69 -20.72 5.40 35.01
CA LYS A 69 -22.18 5.56 34.86
C LYS A 69 -22.99 4.66 35.80
N HIS A 70 -22.34 3.97 36.76
CA HIS A 70 -22.97 3.00 37.65
C HIS A 70 -23.77 1.89 36.92
N LYS A 71 -23.36 1.54 35.69
CA LYS A 71 -23.97 0.47 34.90
C LYS A 71 -23.16 -0.84 35.00
N ARG A 72 -23.72 -1.96 34.50
CA ARG A 72 -23.02 -3.26 34.48
C ARG A 72 -21.76 -3.20 33.60
N LYS A 73 -20.58 -3.28 34.24
CA LYS A 73 -19.26 -3.15 33.62
C LYS A 73 -19.04 -4.10 32.43
N ILE A 74 -19.50 -5.34 32.57
CA ILE A 74 -19.30 -6.40 31.55
C ILE A 74 -19.96 -6.05 30.21
N ILE A 75 -21.09 -5.34 30.23
CA ILE A 75 -21.79 -4.91 29.01
C ILE A 75 -20.92 -3.89 28.25
N GLY A 76 -20.31 -2.94 28.97
CA GLY A 76 -19.37 -1.99 28.39
C GLY A 76 -18.19 -2.69 27.73
N PHE A 77 -17.63 -3.71 28.38
CA PHE A 77 -16.53 -4.48 27.80
C PHE A 77 -16.89 -5.13 26.46
N PHE A 78 -18.03 -5.83 26.38
CA PHE A 78 -18.45 -6.48 25.13
C PHE A 78 -18.72 -5.47 24.00
N ILE A 79 -19.33 -4.32 24.30
CA ILE A 79 -19.53 -3.25 23.30
C ILE A 79 -18.17 -2.77 22.78
N GLY A 80 -17.22 -2.48 23.68
CA GLY A 80 -15.88 -2.06 23.30
C GLY A 80 -15.14 -3.13 22.47
N ALA A 81 -15.23 -4.39 22.88
CA ALA A 81 -14.64 -5.52 22.18
C ALA A 81 -15.18 -5.67 20.75
N ILE A 82 -16.49 -5.52 20.55
CA ILE A 82 -17.12 -5.56 19.22
C ILE A 82 -16.63 -4.40 18.35
N ILE A 83 -16.55 -3.18 18.89
CA ILE A 83 -16.00 -2.02 18.16
C ILE A 83 -14.56 -2.29 17.75
N GLY A 84 -13.75 -2.80 18.68
CA GLY A 84 -12.37 -3.20 18.43
C GLY A 84 -12.22 -4.22 17.31
N PHE A 85 -13.06 -5.26 17.32
CA PHE A 85 -13.10 -6.28 16.28
C PHE A 85 -13.49 -5.72 14.91
N ILE A 86 -14.51 -4.84 14.85
CA ILE A 86 -14.93 -4.20 13.59
C ILE A 86 -13.80 -3.36 12.99
N LEU A 87 -13.09 -2.59 13.84
CA LEU A 87 -11.94 -1.79 13.39
C LEU A 87 -10.83 -2.68 12.81
N ASP A 88 -10.47 -3.76 13.50
CA ASP A 88 -9.45 -4.71 13.04
C ASP A 88 -9.86 -5.40 11.72
N PHE A 89 -11.12 -5.83 11.64
CA PHE A 89 -11.69 -6.43 10.44
C PHE A 89 -11.65 -5.45 9.25
N SER A 90 -12.01 -4.19 9.45
CA SER A 90 -11.96 -3.16 8.39
C SER A 90 -10.53 -2.87 7.92
N ALA A 91 -9.53 -2.91 8.80
CA ALA A 91 -8.14 -2.82 8.39
C ALA A 91 -7.70 -4.04 7.56
N GLY A 92 -8.17 -5.23 7.93
CA GLY A 92 -7.97 -6.46 7.16
C GLY A 92 -8.56 -6.38 5.75
N THR A 93 -9.77 -5.84 5.59
CA THR A 93 -10.39 -5.68 4.26
C THR A 93 -9.64 -4.68 3.39
N LEU A 94 -9.08 -3.60 3.97
CA LEU A 94 -8.23 -2.64 3.25
C LEU A 94 -6.94 -3.30 2.72
N VAL A 95 -6.27 -4.11 3.54
CA VAL A 95 -5.08 -4.87 3.12
C VAL A 95 -5.45 -5.84 2.00
N ALA A 96 -6.55 -6.58 2.13
CA ALA A 96 -7.00 -7.51 1.11
C ALA A 96 -7.30 -6.82 -0.22
N TYR A 97 -7.92 -5.63 -0.19
CA TYR A 97 -8.18 -4.84 -1.39
C TYR A 97 -6.88 -4.41 -2.08
N LYS A 98 -5.92 -3.86 -1.32
CA LYS A 98 -4.61 -3.45 -1.85
C LYS A 98 -3.81 -4.63 -2.40
N GLN A 99 -3.85 -5.78 -1.74
CA GLN A 99 -3.20 -7.00 -2.22
C GLN A 99 -3.87 -7.54 -3.50
N ALA A 100 -5.20 -7.49 -3.59
CA ALA A 100 -5.92 -7.92 -4.79
C ALA A 100 -5.57 -7.04 -6.00
N GLU A 101 -5.43 -5.73 -5.80
CA GLU A 101 -4.97 -4.77 -6.82
C GLU A 101 -3.55 -5.10 -7.31
N VAL A 102 -2.59 -5.29 -6.40
CA VAL A 102 -1.22 -5.72 -6.72
C VAL A 102 -1.22 -7.03 -7.53
N ASN A 103 -1.97 -8.03 -7.06
CA ASN A 103 -2.08 -9.32 -7.74
C ASN A 103 -2.72 -9.21 -9.13
N ALA A 104 -3.67 -8.30 -9.33
CA ALA A 104 -4.29 -8.08 -10.63
C ALA A 104 -3.30 -7.49 -11.65
N ILE A 105 -2.43 -6.57 -11.21
CA ILE A 105 -1.36 -6.03 -12.05
C ILE A 105 -0.35 -7.13 -12.39
N ASP A 106 0.12 -7.90 -11.41
CA ASP A 106 1.05 -9.01 -11.64
C ASP A 106 0.48 -10.03 -12.63
N LEU A 107 -0.82 -10.35 -12.50
CA LEU A 107 -1.53 -11.23 -13.42
C LEU A 107 -1.63 -10.62 -14.82
N ALA A 108 -1.88 -9.32 -14.95
CA ALA A 108 -1.90 -8.63 -16.25
C ALA A 108 -0.54 -8.72 -16.95
N VAL A 109 0.57 -8.53 -16.22
CA VAL A 109 1.93 -8.70 -16.76
C VAL A 109 2.22 -10.16 -17.12
N ALA A 110 1.83 -11.11 -16.28
CA ALA A 110 1.96 -12.53 -16.59
C ALA A 110 1.16 -12.93 -17.85
N ASN A 111 -0.01 -12.34 -18.03
CA ASN A 111 -0.83 -12.56 -19.23
C ASN A 111 -0.24 -11.92 -20.48
N SER A 112 0.34 -10.71 -20.41
CA SER A 112 1.00 -10.10 -21.56
C SER A 112 2.19 -10.93 -22.04
N ASN A 113 2.92 -11.55 -21.11
CA ASN A 113 4.02 -12.45 -21.42
C ASN A 113 3.62 -13.75 -22.15
N LYS A 114 2.35 -14.18 -22.11
CA LYS A 114 1.92 -15.39 -22.84
C LYS A 114 2.08 -15.28 -24.35
N GLY A 115 2.08 -14.06 -24.88
CA GLY A 115 2.30 -13.78 -26.29
C GLY A 115 3.75 -13.46 -26.65
N LEU A 116 4.68 -13.54 -25.71
CA LEU A 116 6.08 -13.18 -25.91
C LEU A 116 7.00 -14.42 -25.95
N PRO A 117 8.16 -14.35 -26.64
CA PRO A 117 8.65 -13.20 -27.41
C PRO A 117 7.87 -12.98 -28.72
N LYS A 118 7.74 -11.72 -29.15
CA LYS A 118 6.98 -11.34 -30.36
C LYS A 118 7.65 -10.20 -31.12
N MET A 119 7.72 -10.32 -32.44
CA MET A 119 8.13 -9.22 -33.32
C MET A 119 7.09 -8.09 -33.27
N ILE A 120 7.53 -6.87 -32.94
CA ILE A 120 6.68 -5.67 -32.98
C ILE A 120 6.84 -4.89 -34.29
N ASP A 121 7.96 -5.09 -34.96
CA ASP A 121 8.29 -4.63 -36.31
C ASP A 121 9.33 -5.59 -36.93
N GLU A 122 9.91 -5.22 -38.07
CA GLU A 122 10.89 -6.07 -38.79
C GLU A 122 12.23 -6.24 -38.05
N GLU A 123 12.60 -5.27 -37.21
CA GLU A 123 13.93 -5.17 -36.58
C GLU A 123 13.89 -5.38 -35.07
N THR A 124 12.72 -5.27 -34.45
CA THR A 124 12.55 -5.25 -33.00
C THR A 124 11.63 -6.36 -32.53
N ARG A 125 12.13 -7.17 -31.61
CA ARG A 125 11.36 -8.18 -30.89
C ARG A 125 11.15 -7.73 -29.46
N MET A 126 9.90 -7.76 -29.00
CA MET A 126 9.60 -7.66 -27.59
C MET A 126 9.80 -9.03 -26.94
N ASP A 127 10.68 -9.12 -25.95
CA ASP A 127 11.06 -10.39 -25.33
C ASP A 127 10.26 -10.66 -24.05
N LEU A 128 10.07 -9.64 -23.23
CA LEU A 128 9.51 -9.80 -21.88
C LEU A 128 8.92 -8.49 -21.36
N ALA A 129 7.80 -8.58 -20.67
CA ALA A 129 7.32 -7.57 -19.74
C ALA A 129 7.56 -8.05 -18.29
N SER A 130 8.02 -7.15 -17.43
CA SER A 130 8.29 -7.46 -16.02
C SER A 130 7.86 -6.30 -15.14
N ILE A 131 7.59 -6.58 -13.87
CA ILE A 131 7.16 -5.56 -12.92
C ILE A 131 7.85 -5.74 -11.57
N ASP A 132 8.28 -4.62 -10.99
CA ASP A 132 8.74 -4.52 -9.62
C ASP A 132 7.73 -3.66 -8.83
N GLN A 133 6.95 -4.34 -7.99
CA GLN A 133 5.93 -3.72 -7.14
C GLN A 133 6.52 -2.77 -6.08
N LYS A 134 7.77 -3.00 -5.67
CA LYS A 134 8.44 -2.24 -4.62
C LYS A 134 9.02 -0.93 -5.16
N SER A 135 9.72 -0.98 -6.29
CA SER A 135 10.26 0.22 -6.92
C SER A 135 9.24 0.94 -7.80
N LYS A 136 8.11 0.29 -8.10
CA LYS A 136 7.09 0.73 -9.06
C LYS A 136 7.66 0.85 -10.47
N ASP A 137 8.42 -0.16 -10.89
CA ASP A 137 9.00 -0.23 -12.24
C ASP A 137 8.26 -1.26 -13.08
N TYR A 138 7.71 -0.84 -14.21
CA TYR A 138 7.21 -1.75 -15.24
C TYR A 138 8.17 -1.73 -16.42
N SER A 139 8.86 -2.83 -16.67
CA SER A 139 9.97 -2.91 -17.62
C SER A 139 9.65 -3.79 -18.81
N LEU A 140 9.86 -3.26 -20.00
CA LEU A 140 9.70 -3.91 -21.29
C LEU A 140 11.08 -4.17 -21.89
N SER A 141 11.43 -5.43 -22.08
CA SER A 141 12.69 -5.86 -22.70
C SER A 141 12.49 -6.08 -24.20
N PHE A 142 13.36 -5.47 -25.00
CA PHE A 142 13.38 -5.58 -26.44
C PHE A 142 14.76 -6.05 -26.93
N THR A 143 14.75 -6.82 -28.01
CA THR A 143 15.94 -7.23 -28.75
C THR A 143 15.87 -6.66 -30.17
N LEU A 144 16.90 -5.95 -30.60
CA LEU A 144 17.10 -5.58 -32.00
C LEU A 144 17.74 -6.76 -32.73
N VAL A 145 16.94 -7.51 -33.48
CA VAL A 145 17.27 -8.89 -33.88
C VAL A 145 18.37 -8.99 -34.94
N ASN A 146 18.60 -7.92 -35.71
CA ASN A 146 19.62 -7.92 -36.78
C ASN A 146 20.86 -7.08 -36.43
N LEU A 147 20.81 -6.25 -35.39
CA LEU A 147 21.84 -5.26 -35.07
C LEU A 147 22.72 -5.69 -33.89
N LEU A 148 24.02 -5.39 -33.97
CA LEU A 148 24.95 -5.38 -32.84
C LEU A 148 24.99 -3.99 -32.20
N VAL A 149 25.32 -3.92 -30.91
CA VAL A 149 25.50 -2.62 -30.23
C VAL A 149 26.53 -1.71 -30.92
N SER A 150 27.55 -2.28 -31.57
CA SER A 150 28.56 -1.52 -32.33
C SER A 150 28.06 -0.92 -33.64
N GLU A 151 26.91 -1.38 -34.13
CA GLU A 151 26.27 -0.95 -35.37
C GLU A 151 25.17 0.08 -35.12
N ILE A 152 24.89 0.41 -33.85
CA ILE A 152 23.79 1.27 -33.45
C ILE A 152 24.30 2.67 -33.11
N ASP A 153 23.71 3.68 -33.77
CA ASP A 153 23.85 5.06 -33.34
C ASP A 153 22.88 5.34 -32.18
N ILE A 154 23.45 5.50 -30.99
CA ILE A 154 22.69 5.78 -29.76
C ILE A 154 21.96 7.13 -29.84
N GLY A 155 22.51 8.10 -30.57
CA GLY A 155 21.87 9.40 -30.78
C GLY A 155 20.55 9.25 -31.53
N ILE A 156 20.55 8.48 -32.62
CA ILE A 156 19.34 8.20 -33.41
C ILE A 156 18.31 7.43 -32.57
N LEU A 157 18.75 6.45 -31.78
CA LEU A 157 17.86 5.69 -30.90
C LEU A 157 17.21 6.60 -29.84
N ASN A 158 17.99 7.52 -29.25
CA ASN A 158 17.51 8.49 -28.28
C ASN A 158 16.50 9.47 -28.89
N ASP A 159 16.80 10.00 -30.08
CA ASP A 159 15.91 10.92 -30.78
C ASP A 159 14.58 10.24 -31.13
N ASN A 160 14.63 9.01 -31.64
CA ASN A 160 13.42 8.22 -31.90
C ASN A 160 12.62 7.94 -30.62
N PHE A 161 13.30 7.67 -29.51
CA PHE A 161 12.64 7.46 -28.22
C PHE A 161 11.88 8.72 -27.78
N GLU A 162 12.54 9.88 -27.76
CA GLU A 162 11.93 11.14 -27.31
C GLU A 162 10.83 11.64 -28.26
N GLN A 163 11.00 11.49 -29.58
CA GLN A 163 10.08 12.04 -30.57
C GLN A 163 8.87 11.12 -30.86
N SER A 164 9.03 9.81 -30.71
CA SER A 164 8.02 8.83 -31.11
C SER A 164 7.55 7.99 -29.94
N ILE A 165 8.45 7.22 -29.34
CA ILE A 165 8.08 6.20 -28.33
C ILE A 165 7.48 6.83 -27.09
N LYS A 166 8.06 7.93 -26.59
CA LYS A 166 7.61 8.58 -25.36
C LYS A 166 6.22 9.21 -25.52
N PRO A 167 5.94 10.06 -26.54
CA PRO A 167 4.59 10.55 -26.81
C PRO A 167 3.57 9.43 -27.01
N SER A 168 3.91 8.37 -27.76
CA SER A 168 3.02 7.23 -27.96
C SER A 168 2.73 6.49 -26.66
N THR A 169 3.73 6.28 -25.80
CA THR A 169 3.55 5.65 -24.47
C THR A 169 2.57 6.44 -23.62
N CYS A 170 2.72 7.78 -23.59
CA CYS A 170 1.80 8.65 -22.89
C CYS A 170 0.38 8.63 -23.48
N GLY A 171 0.20 8.24 -24.74
CA GLY A 171 -1.11 8.09 -25.37
C GLY A 171 -1.82 6.74 -25.13
N ILE A 172 -1.12 5.71 -24.65
CA ILE A 172 -1.67 4.37 -24.50
C ILE A 172 -2.50 4.27 -23.21
N GLN A 173 -3.80 3.99 -23.34
CA GLN A 173 -4.73 3.88 -22.22
C GLN A 173 -4.31 2.84 -21.18
N GLN A 174 -3.68 1.74 -21.61
CA GLN A 174 -3.20 0.70 -20.70
C GLN A 174 -2.08 1.23 -19.78
N PHE A 175 -1.16 2.05 -20.30
CA PHE A 175 -0.08 2.65 -19.52
C PHE A 175 -0.57 3.77 -18.59
N GLN A 176 -1.71 4.40 -18.90
CA GLN A 176 -2.33 5.38 -17.99
C GLN A 176 -2.69 4.78 -16.63
N VAL A 177 -3.13 3.51 -16.60
CA VAL A 177 -3.41 2.80 -15.34
C VAL A 177 -2.13 2.60 -14.52
N PHE A 178 -1.02 2.29 -15.17
CA PHE A 178 0.27 2.18 -14.49
C PHE A 178 0.73 3.54 -13.97
N PHE A 179 0.59 4.60 -14.77
CA PHE A 179 0.96 5.95 -14.35
C PHE A 179 0.11 6.46 -13.17
N SER A 180 -1.19 6.18 -13.13
CA SER A 180 -2.06 6.57 -12.00
C SER A 180 -1.67 5.87 -10.69
N GLU A 181 -1.14 4.66 -10.79
CA GLU A 181 -0.61 3.89 -9.65
C GLU A 181 0.86 4.21 -9.31
N GLY A 182 1.43 5.23 -9.94
CA GLY A 182 2.78 5.74 -9.66
C GLY A 182 3.90 4.92 -10.29
N TYR A 183 3.61 4.03 -11.24
CA TYR A 183 4.64 3.28 -11.95
C TYR A 183 5.37 4.15 -12.97
N LYS A 184 6.65 3.83 -13.17
CA LYS A 184 7.42 4.26 -14.34
C LYS A 184 7.54 3.12 -15.35
N ILE A 185 7.50 3.47 -16.64
CA ILE A 185 7.63 2.52 -17.74
C ILE A 185 9.06 2.54 -18.24
N ASN A 186 9.78 1.43 -18.12
CA ASN A 186 11.15 1.29 -18.58
C ASN A 186 11.20 0.52 -19.90
N TYR A 187 11.91 1.05 -20.89
CA TYR A 187 12.22 0.39 -22.16
C TYR A 187 13.68 -0.03 -22.13
N ILE A 188 13.96 -1.33 -22.21
CA ILE A 188 15.30 -1.90 -22.14
C ILE A 188 15.63 -2.53 -23.48
N TYR A 189 16.62 -1.98 -24.18
CA TYR A 189 17.05 -2.47 -25.49
C TYR A 189 18.31 -3.32 -25.37
N LYS A 190 18.30 -4.47 -26.05
CA LYS A 190 19.43 -5.38 -26.20
C LYS A 190 19.71 -5.63 -27.68
N ASP A 191 20.95 -5.91 -27.99
CA ASP A 191 21.36 -6.29 -29.34
C ASP A 191 21.04 -7.76 -29.62
N LYS A 192 21.29 -8.23 -30.85
CA LYS A 192 21.00 -9.62 -31.24
C LYS A 192 21.72 -10.70 -30.41
N ASN A 193 22.80 -10.34 -29.71
CA ASN A 193 23.55 -11.21 -28.81
C ASN A 193 23.11 -11.06 -27.34
N GLY A 194 22.06 -10.28 -27.08
CA GLY A 194 21.55 -10.01 -25.74
C GLY A 194 22.35 -8.97 -24.95
N LYS A 195 23.32 -8.28 -25.58
CA LYS A 195 24.10 -7.24 -24.92
C LYS A 195 23.28 -5.98 -24.76
N PHE A 196 23.33 -5.38 -23.58
CA PHE A 196 22.63 -4.13 -23.28
C PHE A 196 23.07 -3.00 -24.22
N ILE A 197 22.09 -2.28 -24.77
CA ILE A 197 22.29 -1.08 -25.60
C ILE A 197 21.95 0.16 -24.77
N SER A 198 20.70 0.28 -24.36
CA SER A 198 20.19 1.44 -23.65
C SER A 198 18.95 1.10 -22.82
N GLN A 199 18.68 1.96 -21.83
CA GLN A 199 17.45 1.94 -21.05
C GLN A 199 16.88 3.34 -21.01
N TYR A 200 15.60 3.46 -21.33
CA TYR A 200 14.84 4.69 -21.19
C TYR A 200 13.74 4.49 -20.17
N SER A 201 13.36 5.56 -19.45
CA SER A 201 12.33 5.52 -18.43
C SER A 201 11.35 6.67 -18.65
N ILE A 202 10.06 6.38 -18.58
CA ILE A 202 8.99 7.36 -18.68
C ILE A 202 8.28 7.38 -17.34
N THR A 203 8.28 8.55 -16.71
CA THR A 203 7.61 8.78 -15.44
C THR A 203 6.24 9.41 -15.65
N PRO A 204 5.29 9.27 -14.69
CA PRO A 204 3.97 9.88 -14.81
C PRO A 204 4.01 11.38 -15.07
N LYS A 205 5.01 12.09 -14.52
CA LYS A 205 5.19 13.54 -14.66
C LYS A 205 5.46 13.98 -16.09
N GLU A 206 6.08 13.12 -16.90
CA GLU A 206 6.42 13.41 -18.29
C GLU A 206 5.23 13.23 -19.23
N CYS A 207 4.18 12.54 -18.79
CA CYS A 207 2.94 12.32 -19.56
C CYS A 207 1.81 13.27 -19.18
N ILE A 208 2.01 14.16 -18.21
CA ILE A 208 1.07 15.23 -17.92
C ILE A 208 1.22 16.27 -19.04
N LYS A 209 0.20 16.38 -19.90
CA LYS A 209 0.12 17.44 -20.92
C LYS A 209 0.43 18.79 -20.25
N GLN A 210 1.48 19.47 -20.72
CA GLN A 210 1.58 20.93 -20.54
C GLN A 210 0.47 21.61 -21.33
#